data_AF-A0A534AIV5-F1
#
_entry.id   AF-A0A534AIV5-F1
#
_cell.length_a   1.000
_cell.length_b   1.000
_cell.length_c   1.000
_cell.angle_alpha   90.00
_cell.angle_beta   90.00
_cell.angle_gamma   90.00
#
_symmetry.space_group_name_H-M   'P 1'
#
loop_
_entity.id
_entity.type
_entity.pdbx_description
1 polymer ?
#
loop_
_entity_poly.entity_id
_entity_poly.type
_entity_poly.pdbx_seq_one_letter_code
_entity_poly.pdbx_strand_id
1 'polypeptide(L)'
;MPCSQCHTMSFGVALTPYGRQFKLNGYTFGEGEHPMPLAFMVQGGYSRVDTPPPDALAAHFSTNNNLSVDQVSVFLATRLTEHIGIFSQSTYSGEDRHFSWDNTDIRYARPLKLFGTDAVVGISVNNNPTVQDLWHSSPAWAYPYIGSPLVPGISAAPVIGGLGGVAVGATAYTMIHDHVYLEAGAYRGLSDRWLGNVGLYPDNNVHINGAAPYWRAAYQFTRGEHGEHYFSVGTFGMDVKMQPDAAVPDTDHYTDVAFDATYQYTPEGPGAILVNASLIHEKQQLNATFN
;
A
#
# COMPACT_ATOMS: atom_id res chain seq x y z
N MET A 1 17.78 13.39 4.00
CA MET A 1 16.89 13.69 5.15
C MET A 1 16.79 12.45 6.04
N PRO A 2 16.62 12.57 7.36
CA PRO A 2 16.52 11.42 8.26
C PRO A 2 15.16 10.70 8.09
N CYS A 3 15.15 9.37 8.23
CA CYS A 3 13.94 8.56 8.10
C CYS A 3 12.84 8.97 9.09
N SER A 4 13.23 9.42 10.29
CA SER A 4 12.33 9.93 11.34
C SER A 4 11.51 11.15 10.96
N GLN A 5 11.95 11.91 9.95
CA GLN A 5 11.19 13.05 9.45
C GLN A 5 9.95 12.59 8.69
N CYS A 6 10.03 11.47 7.97
CA CYS A 6 8.93 10.91 7.20
C CYS A 6 8.13 9.86 7.98
N HIS A 7 8.77 9.14 8.92
CA HIS A 7 8.21 7.96 9.57
C HIS A 7 8.12 8.10 11.10
N THR A 8 6.96 7.84 11.68
CA THR A 8 6.68 8.04 13.13
C THR A 8 7.51 7.14 14.05
N MET A 9 8.03 6.02 13.54
CA MET A 9 8.91 5.10 14.29
C MET A 9 10.35 5.10 13.78
N SER A 10 10.75 6.09 12.98
CA SER A 10 12.04 6.19 12.28
C SER A 10 12.37 5.06 11.28
N PHE A 11 11.81 3.86 11.46
CA PHE A 11 12.02 2.68 10.62
C PHE A 11 10.71 1.93 10.30
N GLY A 12 9.56 2.52 10.66
CA GLY A 12 8.24 1.95 10.40
C GLY A 12 7.56 2.57 9.20
N VAL A 13 6.59 1.89 8.62
CA VAL A 13 5.87 2.38 7.42
C VAL A 13 4.91 3.54 7.75
N ALA A 14 4.50 3.69 9.01
CA ALA A 14 3.63 4.77 9.47
C ALA A 14 4.23 6.17 9.23
N LEU A 15 3.46 7.05 8.60
CA LEU A 15 3.91 8.39 8.19
C LEU A 15 3.66 9.45 9.26
N THR A 16 4.60 10.39 9.39
CA THR A 16 4.40 11.67 10.09
C THR A 16 3.54 12.61 9.23
N PRO A 17 3.06 13.76 9.77
CA PRO A 17 2.44 14.80 8.95
C PRO A 17 3.31 15.22 7.77
N TYR A 18 4.63 15.35 7.98
CA TYR A 18 5.57 15.66 6.91
C TYR A 18 5.64 14.53 5.87
N GLY A 19 5.73 13.27 6.30
CA GLY A 19 5.74 12.11 5.38
C GLY A 19 4.48 12.06 4.51
N ARG A 20 3.31 12.38 5.08
CA ARG A 20 2.06 12.51 4.34
C ARG A 20 2.11 13.63 3.32
N GLN A 21 2.62 14.80 3.68
CA GLN A 21 2.78 15.92 2.75
C GLN A 21 3.79 15.63 1.64
N PHE A 22 4.90 14.96 1.96
CA PHE A 22 5.89 14.50 0.98
C PHE A 22 5.27 13.59 -0.07
N LYS A 23 4.46 12.61 0.37
CA LYS A 23 3.72 11.70 -0.49
C LYS A 23 2.63 12.43 -1.28
N LEU A 24 1.80 13.25 -0.64
CA LEU A 24 0.73 14.05 -1.27
C LEU A 24 1.27 14.93 -2.41
N ASN A 25 2.47 15.51 -2.24
CA ASN A 25 3.11 16.39 -3.21
C ASN A 25 4.08 15.65 -4.15
N GLY A 26 3.91 14.35 -4.34
CA GLY A 26 4.55 13.62 -5.43
C GLY A 26 6.01 13.26 -5.18
N TYR A 27 6.44 13.13 -3.92
CA TYR A 27 7.83 12.77 -3.58
C TYR A 27 8.88 13.78 -4.08
N THR A 28 8.47 15.03 -4.31
CA THR A 28 9.31 16.06 -4.93
C THR A 28 10.00 16.99 -3.92
N PHE A 29 9.68 16.90 -2.63
CA PHE A 29 10.32 17.74 -1.61
C PHE A 29 11.78 17.34 -1.41
N GLY A 30 12.61 18.33 -1.09
CA GLY A 30 14.04 18.17 -0.82
C GLY A 30 14.89 18.96 -1.81
N GLU A 31 16.00 19.48 -1.31
CA GLU A 31 17.04 20.08 -2.14
C GLU A 31 17.97 18.94 -2.59
N GLY A 32 18.19 18.83 -3.90
CA GLY A 32 18.77 17.66 -4.59
C GLY A 32 20.24 17.35 -4.28
N GLU A 33 20.72 17.67 -3.08
CA GLU A 33 22.12 17.50 -2.66
C GLU A 33 22.40 16.13 -2.02
N HIS A 34 21.40 15.26 -1.84
CA HIS A 34 21.63 13.91 -1.35
C HIS A 34 22.04 12.96 -2.49
N PRO A 35 23.23 12.33 -2.42
CA PRO A 35 23.78 11.55 -3.54
C PRO A 35 23.08 10.21 -3.77
N MET A 36 22.20 9.76 -2.86
CA MET A 36 21.56 8.45 -2.98
C MET A 36 20.16 8.44 -2.33
N PRO A 37 19.07 8.49 -3.12
CA PRO A 37 17.69 8.42 -2.63
C PRO A 37 17.26 6.97 -2.28
N LEU A 38 18.18 6.19 -1.70
CA LEU A 38 17.95 4.78 -1.38
C LEU A 38 17.80 4.56 0.13
N ALA A 39 16.87 3.69 0.49
CA ALA A 39 16.75 3.13 1.83
C ALA A 39 16.72 1.60 1.76
N PHE A 40 17.12 0.95 2.84
CA PHE A 40 17.18 -0.51 2.93
C PHE A 40 16.43 -0.96 4.19
N MET A 41 15.70 -2.06 4.06
CA MET A 41 15.04 -2.73 5.17
C MET A 41 15.44 -4.20 5.16
N VAL A 42 15.75 -4.73 6.33
CA VAL A 42 15.95 -6.16 6.55
C VAL A 42 14.98 -6.59 7.63
N GLN A 43 14.15 -7.58 7.32
CA GLN A 43 13.25 -8.22 8.26
C GLN A 43 13.68 -9.67 8.44
N GLY A 44 13.72 -10.11 9.69
CA GLY A 44 13.92 -11.50 10.02
C GLY A 44 13.27 -11.81 11.35
N GLY A 45 12.99 -13.09 11.57
CA GLY A 45 12.19 -13.50 12.71
C GLY A 45 12.41 -14.96 13.07
N TYR A 46 11.96 -15.28 14.27
CA TYR A 46 11.76 -16.65 14.72
C TYR A 46 10.26 -16.93 14.78
N SER A 47 9.83 -17.95 14.04
CA SER A 47 8.42 -18.28 13.86
C SER A 47 8.09 -19.60 14.54
N ARG A 48 7.11 -19.55 15.45
CA ARG A 48 6.58 -20.72 16.15
C ARG A 48 5.07 -20.67 16.22
N VAL A 49 4.45 -21.80 15.91
CA VAL A 49 3.02 -22.06 16.10
C VAL A 49 2.81 -23.18 17.12
N ASP A 50 1.67 -23.18 17.81
CA ASP A 50 1.34 -24.25 18.77
C ASP A 50 1.00 -25.57 18.07
N THR A 51 0.28 -25.49 16.95
CA THR A 51 -0.05 -26.64 16.10
C THR A 51 0.62 -26.45 14.74
N PRO A 52 1.69 -27.20 14.44
CA PRO A 52 2.36 -27.13 13.14
C PRO A 52 1.40 -27.52 12.00
N PRO A 53 1.48 -26.86 10.83
CA PRO A 53 0.88 -27.39 9.62
C PRO A 53 1.46 -28.77 9.27
N PRO A 54 0.70 -29.60 8.52
CA PRO A 54 1.15 -30.93 8.12
C PRO A 54 2.43 -30.87 7.26
N ASP A 55 2.53 -29.84 6.42
CA ASP A 55 3.65 -29.60 5.52
C ASP A 55 4.29 -28.24 5.81
N ALA A 56 5.57 -28.10 5.44
CA ALA A 56 6.26 -26.83 5.54
C ALA A 56 5.63 -25.81 4.58
N LEU A 57 5.39 -24.59 5.07
CA LEU A 57 4.76 -23.52 4.26
C LEU A 57 5.67 -22.99 3.14
N ALA A 58 6.97 -23.21 3.26
CA ALA A 58 7.95 -22.79 2.27
C ALA A 58 9.08 -23.83 2.14
N ALA A 59 9.66 -23.90 0.94
CA ALA A 59 10.82 -24.74 0.70
C ALA A 59 11.98 -24.38 1.63
N HIS A 60 12.75 -25.38 2.06
CA HIS A 60 13.92 -25.23 2.94
C HIS A 60 13.62 -24.80 4.39
N PHE A 61 12.35 -24.74 4.78
CA PHE A 61 11.92 -24.52 6.15
C PHE A 61 11.33 -25.82 6.75
N SER A 62 11.29 -25.86 8.08
CA SER A 62 10.61 -26.91 8.84
C SER A 62 9.13 -26.57 9.00
N THR A 63 8.31 -27.52 9.46
CA THR A 63 6.89 -27.26 9.77
C THR A 63 6.71 -26.30 10.95
N ASN A 64 7.74 -26.10 11.79
CA ASN A 64 7.69 -25.19 12.94
C ASN A 64 9.11 -24.78 13.39
N ASN A 65 9.21 -23.80 14.30
CA ASN A 65 10.46 -23.33 14.92
C ASN A 65 11.50 -22.85 13.89
N ASN A 66 11.06 -22.03 12.94
CA ASN A 66 11.89 -21.55 11.85
C ASN A 66 12.57 -20.23 12.20
N LEU A 67 13.85 -20.11 11.85
CA LEU A 67 14.57 -18.84 11.78
C LEU A 67 14.63 -18.41 10.31
N SER A 68 14.22 -17.18 10.01
CA SER A 68 14.14 -16.66 8.65
C SER A 68 14.72 -15.24 8.56
N VAL A 69 15.29 -14.94 7.39
CA VAL A 69 15.34 -13.57 6.87
C VAL A 69 14.10 -13.45 6.01
N ASP A 70 13.02 -12.88 6.53
CA ASP A 70 11.72 -12.83 5.85
C ASP A 70 11.84 -12.02 4.55
N GLN A 71 12.45 -10.84 4.63
CA GLN A 71 12.65 -10.01 3.46
C GLN A 71 13.83 -9.04 3.57
N VAL A 72 14.40 -8.72 2.41
CA VAL A 72 15.35 -7.61 2.24
C VAL A 72 14.84 -6.69 1.14
N SER A 73 14.43 -5.47 1.50
CA SER A 73 13.85 -4.52 0.58
C SER A 73 14.77 -3.34 0.33
N VAL A 74 14.85 -2.94 -0.93
CA VAL A 74 15.50 -1.70 -1.39
C VAL A 74 14.41 -0.74 -1.82
N PHE A 75 14.40 0.45 -1.23
CA PHE A 75 13.47 1.51 -1.54
C PHE A 75 14.19 2.64 -2.27
N LEU A 76 13.55 3.17 -3.30
CA LEU A 76 13.93 4.37 -4.02
C LEU A 76 12.81 5.40 -3.86
N ALA A 77 13.12 6.59 -3.33
CA ALA A 77 12.17 7.69 -3.28
C ALA A 77 12.83 8.98 -3.77
N THR A 78 12.50 9.42 -4.99
CA THR A 78 13.20 10.55 -5.62
C THR A 78 12.30 11.39 -6.52
N ARG A 79 12.74 12.63 -6.72
CA ARG A 79 12.18 13.58 -7.67
C ARG A 79 12.70 13.26 -9.08
N LEU A 80 11.80 13.12 -10.05
CA LEU A 80 12.12 12.94 -11.47
C LEU A 80 12.05 14.26 -12.24
N THR A 81 11.06 15.10 -11.93
CA THR A 81 10.89 16.48 -12.45
C THR A 81 10.37 17.38 -11.33
N GLU A 82 10.17 18.68 -11.60
CA GLU A 82 9.61 19.62 -10.60
C GLU A 82 8.30 19.13 -9.96
N HIS A 83 7.45 18.43 -10.72
CA HIS A 83 6.13 18.00 -10.27
C HIS A 83 5.91 16.49 -10.34
N ILE A 84 6.93 15.70 -10.69
CA ILE A 84 6.85 14.23 -10.77
C ILE A 84 7.94 13.63 -9.90
N GLY A 85 7.55 12.73 -9.02
CA GLY A 85 8.48 11.86 -8.31
C GLY A 85 8.01 10.41 -8.31
N ILE A 86 8.84 9.57 -7.72
CA ILE A 86 8.65 8.13 -7.67
C ILE A 86 8.99 7.60 -6.28
N PHE A 87 8.16 6.68 -5.81
CA PHE A 87 8.49 5.69 -4.80
C PHE A 87 8.52 4.32 -5.48
N SER A 88 9.59 3.53 -5.29
CA SER A 88 9.68 2.19 -5.86
C SER A 88 10.45 1.28 -4.92
N GLN A 89 10.01 0.02 -4.86
CA GLN A 89 10.56 -1.02 -4.01
C GLN A 89 10.89 -2.25 -4.85
N SER A 90 12.00 -2.90 -4.50
CA SER A 90 12.28 -4.28 -4.88
C SER A 90 12.65 -5.07 -3.63
N THR A 91 12.13 -6.28 -3.53
CA THR A 91 12.23 -7.09 -2.32
C THR A 91 12.78 -8.47 -2.66
N TYR A 92 13.78 -8.90 -1.90
CA TYR A 92 14.18 -10.30 -1.83
C TYR A 92 13.30 -11.01 -0.80
N SER A 93 12.63 -12.07 -1.24
CA SER A 93 11.89 -12.98 -0.38
C SER A 93 12.84 -14.06 0.17
N GLY A 94 12.82 -14.28 1.49
CA GLY A 94 13.59 -15.33 2.12
C GLY A 94 13.06 -16.73 1.84
N GLU A 95 11.74 -16.87 1.79
CA GLU A 95 11.03 -18.11 1.48
C GLU A 95 11.27 -18.55 0.04
N ASP A 96 11.15 -17.62 -0.91
CA ASP A 96 11.27 -17.94 -2.33
C ASP A 96 12.72 -17.85 -2.83
N ARG A 97 13.59 -17.17 -2.09
CA ARG A 97 15.03 -16.97 -2.37
C ARG A 97 15.33 -16.23 -3.67
N HIS A 98 14.48 -15.27 -4.06
CA HIS A 98 14.74 -14.39 -5.20
C HIS A 98 14.24 -12.97 -4.95
N PHE A 99 14.73 -12.05 -5.79
CA PHE A 99 14.25 -10.67 -5.84
C PHE A 99 13.08 -10.54 -6.81
N SER A 100 12.10 -9.74 -6.42
CA SER A 100 10.96 -9.38 -7.25
C SER A 100 10.69 -7.87 -7.21
N TRP A 101 9.91 -7.42 -8.19
CA TRP A 101 9.31 -6.08 -8.18
C TRP A 101 8.21 -6.01 -7.13
N ASP A 102 8.22 -4.94 -6.36
CA ASP A 102 7.32 -4.68 -5.26
C ASP A 102 6.64 -3.32 -5.48
N ASN A 103 6.09 -2.72 -4.42
CA ASN A 103 5.36 -1.47 -4.44
C ASN A 103 6.07 -0.36 -5.22
N THR A 104 5.35 0.20 -6.19
CA THR A 104 5.79 1.34 -6.98
C THR A 104 4.63 2.32 -7.11
N ASP A 105 4.89 3.59 -6.82
CA ASP A 105 3.98 4.73 -7.02
C ASP A 105 4.74 5.87 -7.72
N ILE A 106 4.33 6.17 -8.95
CA ILE A 106 4.79 7.34 -9.70
C ILE A 106 3.71 8.40 -9.59
N ARG A 107 4.07 9.58 -9.12
CA ARG A 107 3.09 10.60 -8.75
C ARG A 107 3.42 11.94 -9.35
N TYR A 108 2.46 12.48 -10.10
CA TYR A 108 2.42 13.89 -10.47
C TYR A 108 1.60 14.65 -9.42
N ALA A 109 2.10 15.77 -8.93
CA ALA A 109 1.37 16.62 -8.00
C ALA A 109 1.68 18.10 -8.22
N ARG A 110 0.66 18.96 -8.09
CA ARG A 110 0.84 20.41 -8.08
C ARG A 110 -0.07 21.10 -7.06
N PRO A 111 0.45 22.06 -6.29
CA PRO A 111 -0.39 22.99 -5.56
C PRO A 111 -1.03 24.00 -6.53
N LEU A 112 -2.30 24.31 -6.32
CA LEU A 112 -3.05 25.33 -7.06
C LEU A 112 -4.17 25.91 -6.20
N LYS A 113 -4.84 26.96 -6.70
CA LYS A 113 -6.09 27.45 -6.11
C LYS A 113 -7.29 26.89 -6.85
N LEU A 114 -8.13 26.12 -6.16
CA LEU A 114 -9.40 25.60 -6.65
C LEU A 114 -10.53 26.46 -6.06
N PHE A 115 -11.23 27.22 -6.90
CA PHE A 115 -12.32 28.13 -6.48
C PHE A 115 -11.94 29.10 -5.34
N GLY A 116 -10.68 29.56 -5.31
CA GLY A 116 -10.16 30.49 -4.29
C GLY A 116 -9.51 29.80 -3.08
N THR A 117 -9.68 28.50 -2.94
CA THR A 117 -9.14 27.68 -1.83
C THR A 117 -7.87 26.97 -2.25
N ASP A 118 -6.88 26.88 -1.36
CA ASP A 118 -5.66 26.12 -1.63
C ASP A 118 -5.96 24.63 -1.78
N ALA A 119 -5.39 24.01 -2.82
CA ALA A 119 -5.55 22.60 -3.09
C ALA A 119 -4.28 22.01 -3.71
N VAL A 120 -4.04 20.72 -3.48
CA VAL A 120 -3.09 19.93 -4.25
C VAL A 120 -3.88 19.02 -5.17
N VAL A 121 -3.57 19.03 -6.47
CA VAL A 121 -4.14 18.06 -7.43
C VAL A 121 -3.03 17.18 -7.98
N GLY A 122 -3.34 15.92 -8.26
CA GLY A 122 -2.35 15.00 -8.76
C GLY A 122 -2.90 13.76 -9.44
N ILE A 123 -1.97 12.99 -9.98
CA ILE A 123 -2.21 11.67 -10.56
C ILE A 123 -1.21 10.71 -9.93
N SER A 124 -1.69 9.57 -9.42
CA SER A 124 -0.85 8.45 -8.99
C SER A 124 -0.98 7.32 -10.02
N VAL A 125 0.15 6.76 -10.42
CA VAL A 125 0.23 5.52 -11.20
C VAL A 125 1.00 4.51 -10.36
N ASN A 126 0.33 3.45 -9.94
CA ASN A 126 0.90 2.50 -9.00
C ASN A 126 0.48 1.05 -9.30
N ASN A 127 1.18 0.10 -8.69
CA ASN A 127 0.96 -1.35 -8.89
C ASN A 127 0.33 -2.07 -7.69
N ASN A 128 -0.19 -1.32 -6.72
CA ASN A 128 -0.81 -1.89 -5.54
C ASN A 128 -1.92 -0.95 -5.05
N PRO A 129 -3.19 -1.29 -5.27
CA PRO A 129 -4.29 -0.49 -4.76
C PRO A 129 -4.09 -0.13 -3.30
N THR A 130 -4.28 1.16 -2.99
CA THR A 130 -4.09 1.76 -1.66
C THR A 130 -2.65 2.07 -1.25
N VAL A 131 -1.63 1.69 -2.03
CA VAL A 131 -0.24 2.09 -1.76
C VAL A 131 -0.06 3.60 -1.82
N GLN A 132 -0.94 4.30 -2.53
CA GLN A 132 -0.97 5.74 -2.68
C GLN A 132 -1.64 6.47 -1.50
N ASP A 133 -2.33 5.74 -0.60
CA ASP A 133 -3.04 6.29 0.56
C ASP A 133 -2.10 7.03 1.53
N LEU A 134 -2.57 8.12 2.14
CA LEU A 134 -1.74 8.97 3.00
C LEU A 134 -1.69 8.49 4.47
N TRP A 135 -2.65 7.67 4.91
CA TRP A 135 -2.85 7.35 6.32
C TRP A 135 -2.37 5.95 6.70
N HIS A 136 -2.18 5.07 5.72
CA HIS A 136 -1.79 3.67 5.93
C HIS A 136 -2.77 2.93 6.87
N SER A 137 -4.04 3.34 6.84
CA SER A 137 -5.20 2.69 7.44
C SER A 137 -5.90 1.74 6.45
N SER A 138 -5.63 1.88 5.17
CA SER A 138 -5.99 0.95 4.09
C SER A 138 -5.00 -0.22 3.98
N PRO A 139 -5.32 -1.32 3.26
CA PRO A 139 -4.53 -2.56 3.27
C PRO A 139 -3.05 -2.41 2.95
N ALA A 140 -2.68 -1.64 1.92
CA ALA A 140 -1.26 -1.38 1.65
C ALA A 140 -0.66 -0.58 2.81
N TRP A 141 0.41 -1.12 3.41
CA TRP A 141 1.07 -0.59 4.59
C TRP A 141 0.24 -0.62 5.88
N ALA A 142 -0.82 -1.42 5.94
CA ALA A 142 -1.62 -1.59 7.15
C ALA A 142 -0.81 -2.24 8.29
N TYR A 143 -1.22 -1.95 9.53
CA TYR A 143 -0.79 -2.70 10.69
C TYR A 143 -1.46 -4.11 10.69
N PRO A 144 -0.76 -5.20 11.07
CA PRO A 144 0.63 -5.26 11.53
C PRO A 144 1.63 -5.07 10.39
N TYR A 145 2.59 -4.15 10.57
CA TYR A 145 3.54 -3.75 9.53
C TYR A 145 4.59 -4.81 9.19
N ILE A 146 4.72 -5.82 10.04
CA ILE A 146 5.73 -6.88 10.00
C ILE A 146 4.99 -8.17 10.37
N GLY A 147 5.13 -9.19 9.54
CA GLY A 147 4.58 -10.52 9.76
C GLY A 147 5.52 -11.59 9.21
N SER A 148 5.36 -12.83 9.67
CA SER A 148 6.15 -13.96 9.19
C SER A 148 5.41 -14.67 8.05
N PRO A 149 6.07 -14.96 6.92
CA PRO A 149 5.52 -15.80 5.86
C PRO A 149 5.41 -17.28 6.26
N LEU A 150 6.03 -17.65 7.39
CA LEU A 150 6.09 -19.03 7.91
C LEU A 150 5.05 -19.29 9.02
N VAL A 151 4.09 -18.38 9.18
CA VAL A 151 2.96 -18.54 10.10
C VAL A 151 1.66 -18.47 9.28
N PRO A 152 0.75 -19.46 9.40
CA PRO A 152 -0.53 -19.40 8.72
C PRO A 152 -1.30 -18.12 9.07
N GLY A 153 -1.69 -17.37 8.05
CA GLY A 153 -2.52 -16.17 8.17
C GLY A 153 -4.02 -16.48 8.08
N ILE A 154 -4.82 -15.42 8.13
CA ILE A 154 -6.26 -15.49 7.82
C ILE A 154 -6.37 -15.66 6.30
N SER A 155 -6.98 -16.76 5.85
CA SER A 155 -7.10 -17.07 4.41
C SER A 155 -8.14 -16.23 3.68
N ALA A 156 -9.15 -15.72 4.40
CA ALA A 156 -10.15 -14.82 3.84
C ALA A 156 -9.70 -13.37 4.03
N ALA A 157 -9.46 -12.66 2.93
CA ALA A 157 -9.14 -11.25 2.91
C ALA A 157 -9.91 -10.55 1.77
N PRO A 158 -10.31 -9.29 1.95
CA PRO A 158 -10.92 -8.50 0.88
C PRO A 158 -9.99 -8.37 -0.32
N VAL A 159 -10.57 -8.42 -1.51
CA VAL A 159 -9.85 -8.46 -2.78
C VAL A 159 -8.93 -7.26 -2.96
N ILE A 160 -9.32 -6.07 -2.49
CA ILE A 160 -8.52 -4.85 -2.62
C ILE A 160 -7.14 -4.95 -1.95
N GLY A 161 -7.00 -5.82 -0.94
CA GLY A 161 -5.71 -6.10 -0.29
C GLY A 161 -4.84 -7.12 -1.02
N GLY A 162 -5.40 -7.86 -1.99
CA GLY A 162 -4.74 -8.96 -2.71
C GLY A 162 -4.24 -8.61 -4.11
N LEU A 163 -4.37 -7.36 -4.55
CA LEU A 163 -4.05 -6.93 -5.92
C LEU A 163 -2.63 -6.34 -6.10
N GLY A 164 -1.87 -6.24 -5.01
CA GLY A 164 -0.49 -5.76 -5.04
C GLY A 164 0.40 -6.61 -5.94
N GLY A 165 1.15 -5.96 -6.83
CA GLY A 165 2.09 -6.62 -7.75
C GLY A 165 1.43 -7.28 -8.97
N VAL A 166 0.13 -7.57 -8.93
CA VAL A 166 -0.63 -8.20 -10.04
C VAL A 166 -1.52 -7.22 -10.80
N ALA A 167 -1.70 -6.00 -10.31
CA ALA A 167 -2.44 -4.93 -10.97
C ALA A 167 -1.57 -3.70 -11.23
N VAL A 168 -1.98 -2.87 -12.18
CA VAL A 168 -1.48 -1.50 -12.37
C VAL A 168 -2.66 -0.57 -12.60
N GLY A 169 -2.65 0.59 -11.96
CA GLY A 169 -3.74 1.56 -12.05
C GLY A 169 -3.27 2.99 -12.09
N ALA A 170 -4.19 3.85 -12.49
CA ALA A 170 -4.02 5.29 -12.46
C ALA A 170 -5.21 5.93 -11.75
N THR A 171 -4.94 6.81 -10.80
CA THR A 171 -5.95 7.55 -10.05
C THR A 171 -5.65 9.04 -10.11
N ALA A 172 -6.69 9.86 -10.20
CA ALA A 172 -6.60 11.29 -10.03
C ALA A 172 -7.07 11.65 -8.62
N TYR A 173 -6.34 12.53 -7.94
CA TYR A 173 -6.65 12.93 -6.57
C TYR A 173 -6.58 14.43 -6.34
N THR A 174 -7.22 14.89 -5.27
CA THR A 174 -7.09 16.24 -4.76
C THR A 174 -7.13 16.27 -3.24
N MET A 175 -6.34 17.16 -2.63
CA MET A 175 -6.46 17.58 -1.23
C MET A 175 -6.90 19.04 -1.21
N ILE A 176 -8.07 19.34 -0.66
CA ILE A 176 -8.67 20.68 -0.65
C ILE A 176 -8.59 21.23 0.77
N HIS A 177 -7.98 22.41 0.91
CA HIS A 177 -7.81 23.13 2.17
C HIS A 177 -7.17 22.31 3.30
N ASP A 178 -6.30 21.36 2.97
CA ASP A 178 -5.71 20.43 3.93
C ASP A 178 -6.74 19.65 4.78
N HIS A 179 -7.98 19.53 4.28
CA HIS A 179 -9.09 18.91 5.00
C HIS A 179 -9.75 17.80 4.18
N VAL A 180 -10.10 18.05 2.92
CA VAL A 180 -10.89 17.10 2.11
C VAL A 180 -10.01 16.44 1.06
N TYR A 181 -9.80 15.14 1.18
CA TYR A 181 -9.15 14.31 0.17
C TYR A 181 -10.18 13.56 -0.66
N LEU A 182 -10.04 13.61 -1.98
CA LEU A 182 -10.83 12.84 -2.92
C LEU A 182 -9.90 12.21 -3.94
N GLU A 183 -10.15 10.95 -4.29
CA GLU A 183 -9.40 10.22 -5.30
C GLU A 183 -10.30 9.20 -6.00
N ALA A 184 -10.14 9.07 -7.30
CA ALA A 184 -10.82 8.06 -8.10
C ALA A 184 -9.97 7.64 -9.30
N GLY A 185 -10.17 6.41 -9.76
CA GLY A 185 -9.48 5.88 -10.93
C GLY A 185 -9.84 4.43 -11.19
N ALA A 186 -8.96 3.72 -11.87
CA ALA A 186 -9.15 2.30 -12.12
C ALA A 186 -7.83 1.55 -12.27
N TYR A 187 -7.88 0.25 -12.01
CA TYR A 187 -6.78 -0.69 -12.14
C TYR A 187 -7.05 -1.70 -13.25
N ARG A 188 -5.99 -2.27 -13.83
CA ARG A 188 -6.05 -3.40 -14.75
C ARG A 188 -5.05 -4.46 -14.31
N GLY A 189 -5.35 -5.71 -14.64
CA GLY A 189 -4.44 -6.83 -14.39
C GLY A 189 -3.19 -6.71 -15.27
N LEU A 190 -2.05 -7.06 -14.70
CA LEU A 190 -0.81 -7.24 -15.44
C LEU A 190 -0.83 -8.58 -16.17
N SER A 191 -0.06 -8.69 -17.26
CA SER A 191 0.08 -9.97 -17.97
C SER A 191 1.03 -10.92 -17.22
N ASP A 192 0.78 -12.21 -17.31
CA ASP A 192 1.67 -13.28 -16.79
C ASP A 192 3.12 -13.12 -17.22
N ARG A 193 3.33 -12.73 -18.49
CA ARG A 193 4.67 -12.48 -19.03
C ARG A 193 5.37 -11.34 -18.28
N TRP A 194 4.65 -10.29 -17.92
CA TRP A 194 5.22 -9.19 -17.14
C TRP A 194 5.59 -9.68 -15.75
N LEU A 195 4.68 -10.39 -15.07
CA LEU A 195 4.92 -10.94 -13.73
C LEU A 195 6.19 -11.79 -13.71
N GLY A 196 6.32 -12.75 -14.63
CA GLY A 196 7.52 -13.58 -14.73
C GLY A 196 8.81 -12.80 -15.01
N ASN A 197 8.75 -11.72 -15.80
CA ASN A 197 9.93 -10.88 -16.08
C ASN A 197 10.41 -10.06 -14.88
N VAL A 198 9.51 -9.78 -13.93
CA VAL A 198 9.81 -8.96 -12.74
C VAL A 198 9.91 -9.81 -11.47
N GLY A 199 10.12 -11.12 -11.62
CA GLY A 199 10.28 -12.04 -10.50
C GLY A 199 9.00 -12.32 -9.72
N LEU A 200 7.83 -12.06 -10.28
CA LEU A 200 6.54 -12.44 -9.69
C LEU A 200 6.00 -13.71 -10.35
N TYR A 201 5.14 -14.43 -9.64
CA TYR A 201 4.56 -15.68 -10.13
C TYR A 201 3.28 -15.44 -10.93
N PRO A 202 3.22 -15.88 -12.20
CA PRO A 202 2.00 -15.84 -13.01
C PRO A 202 0.79 -16.51 -12.35
N ASP A 203 1.01 -17.59 -11.60
CA ASP A 203 -0.07 -18.34 -10.94
C ASP A 203 -0.79 -17.52 -9.85
N ASN A 204 -0.19 -16.42 -9.38
CA ASN A 204 -0.83 -15.48 -8.46
C ASN A 204 -1.72 -14.46 -9.18
N ASN A 205 -1.76 -14.47 -10.51
CA ASN A 205 -2.55 -13.51 -11.28
C ASN A 205 -4.04 -13.82 -11.16
N VAL A 206 -4.78 -12.85 -10.64
CA VAL A 206 -6.24 -12.90 -10.51
C VAL A 206 -6.99 -12.61 -11.82
N HIS A 207 -6.26 -12.28 -12.89
CA HIS A 207 -6.78 -12.01 -14.23
C HIS A 207 -7.98 -11.05 -14.22
N ILE A 208 -7.72 -9.79 -13.84
CA ILE A 208 -8.74 -8.73 -13.85
C ILE A 208 -9.33 -8.58 -15.27
N ASN A 209 -10.64 -8.79 -15.39
CA ASN A 209 -11.37 -8.62 -16.63
C ASN A 209 -11.79 -7.14 -16.79
N GLY A 210 -11.28 -6.49 -17.83
CA GLY A 210 -11.59 -5.10 -18.12
C GLY A 210 -10.81 -4.13 -17.23
N ALA A 211 -11.51 -3.36 -16.40
CA ALA A 211 -10.94 -2.40 -15.47
C ALA A 211 -11.65 -2.53 -14.12
N ALA A 212 -10.92 -2.28 -13.04
CA ALA A 212 -11.40 -2.32 -11.67
C ALA A 212 -11.48 -0.90 -11.10
N PRO A 213 -12.66 -0.24 -11.09
CA PRO A 213 -12.84 1.10 -10.54
C PRO A 213 -12.44 1.17 -9.06
N TYR A 214 -11.79 2.26 -8.68
CA TYR A 214 -11.31 2.54 -7.32
C TYR A 214 -11.75 3.94 -6.89
N TRP A 215 -12.05 4.10 -5.60
CA TRP A 215 -12.30 5.40 -4.99
C TRP A 215 -11.72 5.51 -3.58
N ARG A 216 -11.44 6.75 -3.16
CA ARG A 216 -11.04 7.13 -1.81
C ARG A 216 -11.56 8.53 -1.51
N ALA A 217 -12.15 8.70 -0.34
CA ALA A 217 -12.51 10.01 0.20
C ALA A 217 -12.16 10.05 1.68
N ALA A 218 -11.56 11.14 2.14
CA ALA A 218 -11.22 11.32 3.54
C ALA A 218 -11.37 12.77 3.98
N TYR A 219 -11.67 12.96 5.26
CA TYR A 219 -11.63 14.24 5.93
C TYR A 219 -10.57 14.19 7.02
N GLN A 220 -9.60 15.11 6.97
CA GLN A 220 -8.55 15.25 7.97
C GLN A 220 -8.61 16.60 8.67
N PHE A 221 -8.09 16.67 9.88
CA PHE A 221 -7.85 17.93 10.57
C PHE A 221 -6.85 17.74 11.71
N THR A 222 -6.22 18.84 12.11
CA THR A 222 -5.27 18.90 13.21
C THR A 222 -5.75 19.89 14.26
N ARG A 223 -5.56 19.57 15.54
CA ARG A 223 -5.86 20.45 16.67
C ARG A 223 -4.89 20.25 17.83
N GLY A 224 -4.86 21.19 18.76
CA GLY A 224 -4.14 21.07 20.03
C GLY A 224 -3.25 22.27 20.31
N GLU A 225 -3.25 22.74 21.57
CA GLU A 225 -2.34 23.79 22.05
C GLU A 225 -1.06 23.21 22.67
N HIS A 226 -1.09 21.94 23.10
CA HIS A 226 0.01 21.22 23.75
C HIS A 226 0.23 19.88 23.05
N GLY A 227 1.04 19.88 21.99
CA GLY A 227 1.21 18.74 21.11
C GLY A 227 0.14 18.65 20.00
N GLU A 228 0.50 17.96 18.93
CA GLU A 228 -0.32 17.84 17.73
C GLU A 228 -1.25 16.63 17.82
N HIS A 229 -2.57 16.87 17.75
CA HIS A 229 -3.57 15.83 17.57
C HIS A 229 -4.11 15.88 16.14
N TYR A 230 -3.75 14.86 15.37
CA TYR A 230 -4.16 14.68 13.99
C TYR A 230 -5.26 13.62 13.89
N PHE A 231 -6.30 13.92 13.12
CA PHE A 231 -7.43 13.04 12.89
C PHE A 231 -7.67 12.88 11.39
N SER A 232 -8.06 11.67 10.98
CA SER A 232 -8.61 11.38 9.66
C SER A 232 -9.75 10.39 9.78
N VAL A 233 -10.77 10.57 8.96
CA VAL A 233 -11.88 9.63 8.78
C VAL A 233 -12.24 9.58 7.31
N GLY A 234 -12.53 8.40 6.79
CA GLY A 234 -12.87 8.29 5.38
C GLY A 234 -13.51 6.98 4.97
N THR A 235 -13.60 6.84 3.66
CA THR A 235 -14.08 5.66 2.96
C THR A 235 -13.20 5.39 1.74
N PHE A 236 -13.08 4.13 1.37
CA PHE A 236 -12.44 3.70 0.13
C PHE A 236 -13.07 2.42 -0.37
N GLY A 237 -12.77 2.03 -1.59
CA GLY A 237 -13.27 0.77 -2.11
C GLY A 237 -12.87 0.53 -3.55
N MET A 238 -13.29 -0.64 -4.03
CA MET A 238 -13.01 -1.11 -5.37
C MET A 238 -14.14 -2.03 -5.85
N ASP A 239 -14.38 -2.00 -7.15
CA ASP A 239 -15.21 -2.97 -7.84
C ASP A 239 -14.35 -3.71 -8.87
N VAL A 240 -14.28 -5.04 -8.80
CA VAL A 240 -13.38 -5.82 -9.66
C VAL A 240 -14.05 -7.07 -10.18
N LYS A 241 -13.86 -7.31 -11.48
CA LYS A 241 -14.22 -8.56 -12.13
C LYS A 241 -12.95 -9.37 -12.37
N MET A 242 -12.99 -10.63 -12.00
CA MET A 242 -11.89 -11.57 -12.14
C MET A 242 -12.32 -12.70 -13.06
N GLN A 243 -11.39 -13.22 -13.82
CA GLN A 243 -11.64 -14.32 -14.75
C GLN A 243 -10.67 -15.46 -14.42
N PRO A 244 -11.01 -16.33 -13.44
CA PRO A 244 -10.13 -17.40 -12.98
C PRO A 244 -9.73 -18.37 -14.10
N ASP A 245 -10.64 -18.62 -15.04
CA ASP A 245 -10.37 -19.37 -16.27
C ASP A 245 -10.60 -18.48 -17.49
N ALA A 246 -9.51 -18.13 -18.18
CA ALA A 246 -9.53 -17.31 -19.38
C ALA A 246 -10.21 -18.00 -20.58
N ALA A 247 -10.47 -19.33 -20.52
CA ALA A 247 -11.15 -20.08 -21.57
C ALA A 247 -12.67 -19.91 -21.57
N VAL A 248 -13.26 -19.47 -20.45
CA VAL A 248 -14.72 -19.26 -20.32
C VAL A 248 -15.03 -17.77 -20.14
N PRO A 249 -16.19 -17.28 -20.65
CA PRO A 249 -16.52 -15.86 -20.57
C PRO A 249 -16.99 -15.41 -19.17
N ASP A 250 -17.30 -16.36 -18.29
CA ASP A 250 -17.82 -16.07 -16.96
C ASP A 250 -16.76 -15.39 -16.08
N THR A 251 -17.22 -14.50 -15.20
CA THR A 251 -16.35 -13.75 -14.28
C THR A 251 -16.90 -13.83 -12.87
N ASP A 252 -15.99 -13.88 -11.91
CA ASP A 252 -16.31 -13.60 -10.52
C ASP A 252 -16.30 -12.09 -10.28
N HIS A 253 -17.23 -11.59 -9.49
CA HIS A 253 -17.39 -10.17 -9.21
C HIS A 253 -17.25 -9.90 -7.72
N TYR A 254 -16.37 -8.96 -7.39
CA TYR A 254 -16.07 -8.55 -6.03
C TYR A 254 -16.28 -7.05 -5.89
N THR A 255 -16.98 -6.65 -4.83
CA THR A 255 -17.15 -5.24 -4.47
C THR A 255 -16.72 -5.05 -3.02
N ASP A 256 -15.67 -4.26 -2.84
CA ASP A 256 -15.15 -3.84 -1.53
C ASP A 256 -15.61 -2.43 -1.22
N VAL A 257 -16.23 -2.25 -0.06
CA VAL A 257 -16.55 -0.93 0.51
C VAL A 257 -16.00 -0.86 1.93
N ALA A 258 -15.18 0.16 2.19
CA ALA A 258 -14.48 0.31 3.44
C ALA A 258 -14.72 1.66 4.11
N PHE A 259 -14.59 1.67 5.43
CA PHE A 259 -14.51 2.87 6.27
C PHE A 259 -13.27 2.78 7.14
N ASP A 260 -12.59 3.91 7.30
CA ASP A 260 -11.34 3.97 8.05
C ASP A 260 -11.23 5.23 8.89
N ALA A 261 -10.39 5.15 9.92
CA ALA A 261 -10.03 6.27 10.75
C ALA A 261 -8.58 6.18 11.23
N THR A 262 -7.95 7.33 11.35
CA THR A 262 -6.60 7.48 11.91
C THR A 262 -6.61 8.56 12.97
N TYR A 263 -5.98 8.26 14.10
CA TYR A 263 -5.63 9.23 15.13
C TYR A 263 -4.13 9.17 15.38
N GLN A 264 -3.46 10.32 15.29
CA GLN A 264 -2.06 10.44 15.65
C GLN A 264 -1.89 11.56 16.68
N TYR A 265 -1.21 11.25 17.78
CA TYR A 265 -0.76 12.23 18.76
C TYR A 265 0.76 12.34 18.75
N THR A 266 1.26 13.56 18.61
CA THR A 266 2.69 13.86 18.66
C THR A 266 2.93 14.95 19.73
N PRO A 267 3.43 14.59 20.92
CA PRO A 267 3.79 15.56 21.96
C PRO A 267 4.95 16.47 21.51
N GLU A 268 5.17 17.56 22.23
CA GLU A 268 6.35 18.43 22.05
C GLU A 268 7.67 17.73 22.42
N GLY A 269 7.58 16.64 23.19
CA GLY A 269 8.70 15.79 23.60
C GLY A 269 8.80 14.49 22.81
N PRO A 270 9.57 13.51 23.31
CA PRO A 270 9.74 12.24 22.61
C PRO A 270 8.47 11.38 22.64
N GLY A 271 8.26 10.65 21.53
CA GLY A 271 7.20 9.66 21.40
C GLY A 271 6.10 10.08 20.43
N ALA A 272 5.25 9.13 20.07
CA ALA A 272 4.02 9.36 19.32
C ALA A 272 3.05 8.21 19.61
N ILE A 273 1.75 8.49 19.53
CA ILE A 273 0.70 7.47 19.53
C ILE A 273 0.05 7.49 18.16
N LEU A 274 -0.09 6.33 17.53
CA LEU A 274 -0.84 6.15 16.29
C LEU A 274 -1.87 5.05 16.49
N VAL A 275 -3.11 5.35 16.14
CA VAL A 275 -4.23 4.41 16.13
C VAL A 275 -4.86 4.43 14.75
N ASN A 276 -4.88 3.28 14.10
CA ASN A 276 -5.57 3.07 12.83
C ASN A 276 -6.72 2.09 13.05
N ALA A 277 -7.87 2.38 12.44
CA ALA A 277 -9.03 1.51 12.39
C ALA A 277 -9.50 1.39 10.94
N SER A 278 -9.89 0.18 10.53
CA SER A 278 -10.37 -0.10 9.19
C SER A 278 -11.43 -1.20 9.25
N LEU A 279 -12.54 -0.99 8.56
CA LEU A 279 -13.61 -1.96 8.37
C LEU A 279 -13.87 -2.07 6.89
N ILE A 280 -13.64 -3.26 6.32
CA ILE A 280 -13.86 -3.55 4.90
C ILE A 280 -14.98 -4.57 4.80
N HIS A 281 -16.00 -4.26 4.00
CA HIS A 281 -17.06 -5.18 3.64
C HIS A 281 -16.90 -5.59 2.18
N GLU A 282 -16.70 -6.88 1.95
CA GLU A 282 -16.63 -7.47 0.62
C GLU A 282 -17.93 -8.20 0.27
N LYS A 283 -18.43 -7.94 -0.92
CA LYS A 283 -19.51 -8.71 -1.54
C LYS A 283 -18.96 -9.50 -2.73
N GLN A 284 -19.16 -10.81 -2.74
CA GLN A 284 -18.69 -11.70 -3.79
C GLN A 284 -19.87 -12.30 -4.59
N GLN A 285 -19.73 -12.38 -5.92
CA GLN A 285 -20.58 -13.14 -6.83
C GLN A 285 -19.68 -14.06 -7.65
N LEU A 286 -19.62 -15.33 -7.25
CA LEU A 286 -18.62 -16.29 -7.71
C LEU A 286 -19.14 -17.18 -8.85
N ASN A 287 -19.63 -16.53 -9.91
CA ASN A 287 -20.28 -17.22 -11.01
C ASN A 287 -19.33 -18.08 -11.84
N ALA A 288 -18.07 -17.69 -12.00
CA ALA A 288 -17.07 -18.46 -12.75
C ALA A 288 -16.50 -19.60 -11.91
N THR A 289 -16.39 -19.42 -10.58
CA THR A 289 -15.86 -20.46 -9.69
C THR A 289 -16.88 -21.57 -9.40
N PHE A 290 -18.18 -21.27 -9.35
CA PHE A 290 -19.20 -22.22 -8.87
C PHE A 290 -20.36 -22.55 -9.83
N ASN A 291 -20.43 -21.99 -11.04
CA ASN A 291 -21.41 -22.45 -12.05
C ASN A 291 -20.85 -23.51 -13.00
#